data_AF-A0A532UCV9-F1
#
_entry.id   AF-A0A532UCV9-F1
#
_cell.length_a   1.000
_cell.length_b   1.000
_cell.length_c   1.000
_cell.angle_alpha   90.00
_cell.angle_beta   90.00
_cell.angle_gamma   90.00
#
_symmetry.space_group_name_H-M   'P 1'
#
loop_
_entity.id
_entity.type
_entity.pdbx_description
1 polymer ?
#
loop_
_entity_poly.entity_id
_entity_poly.type
_entity_poly.pdbx_seq_one_letter_code
_entity_poly.pdbx_strand_id
1 'polypeptide(L)'
;MIEMSFLACVALFIIAIVIAAIMYALNIRIGKGVYGFAAEVAVGWVGGWLGWIWGHWWIIWWDVYVVPAILGSVATILILATLYPPKEA
;
A
#
# COMPACT_ATOMS: atom_id res chain seq x y z
N MET A 1 12.50 -0.08 -2.72
CA MET A 1 13.29 -1.00 -1.86
C MET A 1 14.70 -1.22 -2.40
N ILE A 2 14.84 -1.69 -3.65
CA ILE A 2 16.12 -1.63 -4.38
C ILE A 2 16.25 -0.23 -4.98
N GLU A 3 17.47 0.32 -5.02
CA GLU A 3 17.83 1.67 -5.50
C GLU A 3 17.26 2.88 -4.73
N MET A 4 16.35 2.68 -3.76
CA MET A 4 15.79 3.77 -2.94
C MET A 4 16.58 4.01 -1.66
N SER A 5 16.61 5.28 -1.23
CA SER A 5 17.10 5.63 0.11
C SER A 5 16.23 5.00 1.21
N PHE A 6 16.83 4.73 2.37
CA PHE A 6 16.10 4.22 3.53
C PHE A 6 14.93 5.12 3.94
N LEU A 7 15.12 6.44 3.85
CA LEU A 7 14.09 7.45 4.11
C LEU A 7 12.88 7.30 3.18
N ALA A 8 13.11 7.12 1.88
CA ALA A 8 12.06 6.91 0.89
C ALA A 8 11.28 5.60 1.15
N CYS A 9 11.99 4.56 1.59
CA CYS A 9 11.38 3.29 2.01
C CYS A 9 10.44 3.46 3.21
N VAL A 10 10.87 4.23 4.22
CA VAL A 10 10.06 4.56 5.41
C VAL A 10 8.87 5.45 5.03
N ALA A 11 9.06 6.42 4.13
CA ALA A 11 7.96 7.26 3.64
C ALA A 11 6.86 6.42 2.96
N LEU A 12 7.24 5.49 2.08
CA LEU A 12 6.30 4.53 1.47
C LEU A 12 5.60 3.67 2.52
N PHE A 13 6.30 3.26 3.57
CA PHE A 13 5.72 2.46 4.64
C PHE A 13 4.66 3.25 5.43
N ILE A 14 4.92 4.52 5.72
CA ILE A 14 3.94 5.41 6.37
C ILE A 14 2.69 5.57 5.48
N ILE A 15 2.88 5.80 4.18
CA ILE A 15 1.78 5.90 3.21
C ILE A 15 0.96 4.60 3.21
N ALA A 16 1.62 3.44 3.22
CA ALA A 16 0.95 2.15 3.26
C ALA A 16 0.14 1.94 4.54
N ILE A 17 0.66 2.34 5.71
CA ILE A 17 -0.09 2.29 6.98
C ILE A 17 -1.35 3.15 6.90
N VAL A 18 -1.22 4.38 6.40
CA VAL A 18 -2.36 5.31 6.28
C VAL A 18 -3.42 4.73 5.33
N ILE A 19 -3.01 4.20 4.18
CA ILE A 19 -3.94 3.61 3.22
C ILE A 19 -4.57 2.34 3.77
N ALA A 20 -3.81 1.44 4.39
CA ALA A 20 -4.37 0.24 5.03
C ALA A 20 -5.38 0.62 6.11
N ALA A 21 -5.12 1.66 6.91
CA ALA A 21 -6.09 2.15 7.91
C ALA A 21 -7.38 2.68 7.26
N ILE A 22 -7.28 3.41 6.13
CA ILE A 22 -8.44 3.87 5.36
C ILE A 22 -9.23 2.67 4.80
N MET A 23 -8.54 1.70 4.19
CA MET A 23 -9.17 0.51 3.62
C MET A 23 -9.88 -0.33 4.69
N TYR A 24 -9.24 -0.47 5.85
CA TYR A 24 -9.82 -1.13 7.02
C TYR A 24 -11.08 -0.41 7.52
N ALA A 25 -11.07 0.93 7.56
CA ALA A 25 -12.24 1.74 7.91
C ALA A 25 -13.38 1.62 6.88
N LEU A 26 -13.05 1.41 5.60
CA LEU A 26 -14.00 1.17 4.51
C LEU A 26 -14.51 -0.29 4.45
N ASN A 27 -14.14 -1.15 5.40
CA ASN A 27 -14.44 -2.59 5.41
C ASN A 27 -13.91 -3.38 4.18
N ILE A 28 -12.95 -2.82 3.44
CA ILE A 28 -12.24 -3.56 2.40
C ILE A 28 -11.13 -4.34 3.08
N ARG A 29 -11.35 -5.64 3.30
CA ARG A 29 -10.43 -6.48 4.09
C ARG A 29 -9.87 -7.61 3.27
N ILE A 30 -8.55 -7.80 3.32
CA ILE A 30 -7.87 -9.00 2.78
C ILE A 30 -8.02 -10.16 3.77
N GLY A 31 -8.00 -9.86 5.07
CA GLY A 31 -8.08 -10.88 6.13
C GLY A 31 -8.79 -10.37 7.38
N LYS A 32 -9.21 -11.30 8.24
CA LYS A 32 -9.81 -10.97 9.54
C LYS A 32 -8.74 -10.69 10.59
N GLY A 33 -8.96 -9.67 11.42
CA GLY A 33 -8.14 -9.35 12.59
C GLY A 33 -6.80 -8.69 12.27
N VAL A 34 -5.90 -8.71 13.26
CA VAL A 34 -4.59 -8.02 13.21
C VAL A 34 -3.70 -8.54 12.09
N TYR A 35 -3.79 -9.84 11.77
CA TYR A 35 -3.04 -10.45 10.68
C TYR A 35 -3.49 -9.95 9.29
N GLY A 36 -4.80 -9.69 9.12
CA GLY A 36 -5.32 -9.09 7.88
C GLY A 36 -4.82 -7.67 7.68
N PHE A 37 -4.82 -6.86 8.76
CA PHE A 37 -4.29 -5.51 8.71
C PHE A 37 -2.78 -5.49 8.44
N ALA A 38 -2.00 -6.36 9.09
CA ALA A 38 -0.57 -6.49 8.82
C ALA A 38 -0.30 -6.89 7.36
N ALA A 39 -1.12 -7.78 6.79
CA ALA A 39 -1.04 -8.14 5.38
C ALA A 39 -1.39 -6.95 4.47
N GLU A 40 -2.43 -6.17 4.77
CA GLU A 40 -2.80 -4.96 4.02
C GLU A 40 -1.68 -3.92 4.02
N VAL A 41 -1.02 -3.71 5.17
CA VAL A 41 0.13 -2.79 5.25
C VAL A 41 1.29 -3.31 4.40
N ALA A 42 1.64 -4.58 4.50
CA ALA A 42 2.72 -5.16 3.71
C ALA A 42 2.44 -5.10 2.20
N VAL A 43 1.21 -5.41 1.81
CA VAL A 43 0.74 -5.37 0.43
C VAL A 43 0.70 -3.95 -0.11
N GLY A 44 0.14 -3.01 0.66
CA GLY A 44 0.10 -1.60 0.31
C GLY A 44 1.49 -1.00 0.18
N TRP A 45 2.44 -1.47 0.99
CA TRP A 45 3.84 -1.04 0.91
C TRP A 45 4.51 -1.51 -0.38
N VAL A 46 4.32 -2.78 -0.76
CA VAL A 46 4.79 -3.32 -2.05
C VAL A 46 4.10 -2.62 -3.21
N GLY A 47 2.79 -2.39 -3.11
CA GLY A 47 2.00 -1.67 -4.10
C GLY A 47 2.45 -0.23 -4.30
N GLY A 48 2.76 0.49 -3.21
CA GLY A 48 3.28 1.84 -3.28
C GLY A 48 4.67 1.90 -3.89
N TRP A 49 5.51 0.90 -3.63
CA TRP A 49 6.80 0.75 -4.31
C TRP A 49 6.65 0.50 -5.81
N LEU A 50 5.72 -0.37 -6.24
CA LEU A 50 5.43 -0.59 -7.66
C LEU A 50 4.88 0.67 -8.34
N GLY A 51 3.98 1.39 -7.66
CA GLY A 51 3.44 2.65 -8.12
C GLY A 51 4.52 3.71 -8.31
N TRP A 52 5.49 3.77 -7.40
CA TRP A 52 6.65 4.65 -7.51
C TRP A 52 7.56 4.32 -8.71
N ILE A 53 7.79 3.03 -9.02
CA ILE A 53 8.59 2.61 -10.18
C ILE A 53 7.88 2.95 -11.49
N TRP A 54 6.57 2.75 -11.57
CA TRP A 54 5.81 2.94 -12.80
C TRP A 54 5.35 4.37 -13.06
N GLY A 55 5.24 5.20 -12.02
CA GLY A 55 4.77 6.57 -12.13
C GLY A 55 5.78 7.56 -11.57
N HIS A 56 6.37 8.35 -12.47
CA HIS A 56 7.27 9.46 -12.13
C HIS A 56 6.62 10.82 -12.39
N TRP A 57 5.35 10.99 -11.99
CA TRP A 57 4.61 12.23 -12.23
C TRP A 57 3.98 12.82 -10.96
N TRP A 58 3.66 14.12 -11.07
CA TRP A 58 3.02 14.97 -10.06
C TRP A 58 3.92 15.39 -8.89
N ILE A 59 3.76 14.79 -7.70
CA ILE A 59 4.26 15.31 -6.43
C ILE A 59 5.39 14.41 -5.93
N ILE A 60 6.59 14.99 -5.81
CA ILE A 60 7.77 14.33 -5.27
C ILE A 60 7.96 14.76 -3.82
N TRP A 61 8.10 13.78 -2.93
CA TRP A 61 8.42 14.00 -1.53
C TRP A 61 9.49 13.01 -1.09
N TRP A 62 10.66 13.51 -0.71
CA TRP A 62 11.81 12.68 -0.33
C TRP A 62 12.12 11.57 -1.35
N ASP A 63 12.14 11.96 -2.62
CA ASP A 63 12.40 11.07 -3.76
C ASP A 63 11.27 10.05 -4.05
N VAL A 64 10.12 10.18 -3.37
CA VAL A 64 8.93 9.36 -3.58
C VAL A 64 7.85 10.16 -4.30
N TYR A 65 7.43 9.70 -5.47
CA TYR A 65 6.22 10.14 -6.15
C TYR A 65 4.98 9.71 -5.37
N VAL A 66 4.41 10.64 -4.60
CA VAL A 66 3.36 10.37 -3.60
C VAL A 66 2.09 9.84 -4.26
N VAL A 67 1.63 10.46 -5.35
CA VAL A 67 0.37 10.06 -5.99
C VAL A 67 0.46 8.68 -6.65
N PRO A 68 1.49 8.38 -7.46
CA PRO A 68 1.71 7.03 -7.97
C PRO A 68 1.83 5.99 -6.85
N ALA A 69 2.53 6.31 -5.75
CA ALA A 69 2.63 5.42 -4.60
C ALA A 69 1.29 5.15 -3.91
N ILE A 70 0.45 6.18 -3.73
CA ILE A 70 -0.89 6.01 -3.16
C ILE A 70 -1.74 5.12 -4.07
N LEU A 71 -1.77 5.40 -5.37
CA LEU A 71 -2.55 4.63 -6.34
C LEU A 71 -2.08 3.18 -6.41
N GLY A 72 -0.77 2.93 -6.44
CA GLY A 72 -0.20 1.59 -6.43
C GLY A 72 -0.55 0.82 -5.16
N SER A 73 -0.49 1.47 -3.99
CA SER A 73 -0.88 0.86 -2.71
C SER A 73 -2.36 0.47 -2.70
N VAL A 74 -3.25 1.40 -3.06
CA VAL A 74 -4.70 1.16 -3.13
C VAL A 74 -5.02 0.04 -4.12
N ALA A 75 -4.46 0.10 -5.33
CA ALA A 75 -4.70 -0.89 -6.37
C ALA A 75 -4.29 -2.30 -5.92
N THR A 76 -3.14 -2.43 -5.29
CA THR A 76 -2.62 -3.74 -4.88
C THR A 76 -3.45 -4.32 -3.73
N ILE A 77 -3.87 -3.49 -2.76
CA ILE A 77 -4.77 -3.93 -1.68
C ILE A 77 -6.12 -4.37 -2.27
N LEU A 78 -6.70 -3.62 -3.21
CA LEU A 78 -7.96 -3.97 -3.86
C LEU A 78 -7.85 -5.29 -4.65
N ILE A 79 -6.78 -5.47 -5.41
CA ILE A 79 -6.55 -6.70 -6.19
C ILE A 79 -6.45 -7.90 -5.24
N LEU A 80 -5.70 -7.80 -4.14
CA LEU A 80 -5.57 -8.91 -3.20
C LEU A 80 -6.83 -9.15 -2.38
N ALA A 81 -7.55 -8.10 -2.00
CA ALA A 81 -8.84 -8.23 -1.31
C ALA A 81 -9.90 -8.91 -2.20
N THR A 82 -9.85 -8.67 -3.51
CA THR A 82 -10.76 -9.33 -4.47
C THR A 82 -10.35 -10.75 -4.82
N LEU A 83 -9.04 -11.04 -4.90
CA LEU A 83 -8.51 -12.38 -5.18
C LEU A 83 -8.60 -13.33 -4.00
N TYR A 84 -8.41 -12.82 -2.79
CA TYR A 84 -8.47 -13.59 -1.54
C TYR A 84 -9.53 -12.98 -0.63
N PRO A 85 -10.82 -13.08 -0.99
CA PRO A 85 -11.87 -12.58 -0.13
C PRO A 85 -11.77 -13.27 1.24
N PRO A 86 -11.96 -12.53 2.34
CA PRO A 86 -11.91 -13.11 3.67
C PRO A 86 -12.98 -14.18 3.76
N LYS A 87 -12.59 -15.41 4.09
CA LYS A 87 -13.54 -16.52 4.27
C LYS A 87 -14.62 -16.07 5.27
N GLU A 88 -15.85 -15.93 4.79
CA GLU A 88 -17.03 -15.92 5.64
C GLU A 88 -16.95 -17.22 6.45
N ALA A 89 -16.88 -17.07 7.77
CA ALA A 89 -16.84 -18.17 8.71
C ALA A 89 -18.28 -18.41 9.15
#